data_AF-L1IL67-F1
#
_entry.id   AF-L1IL67-F1
#
_cell.length_a   1.000
_cell.length_b   1.000
_cell.length_c   1.000
_cell.angle_alpha   90.00
_cell.angle_beta   90.00
_cell.angle_gamma   90.00
#
_symmetry.space_group_name_H-M   'P 1'
#
loop_
_entity.id
_entity.type
_entity.pdbx_description
1 polymer ?
#
loop_
_entity_poly.entity_id
_entity_poly.type
_entity_poly.pdbx_seq_one_letter_code
_entity_poly.pdbx_strand_id
1 'polypeptide(L)'
;MPDNAKGLNIKCSDWRDQKDFKVAPQQMQQMAKCMAADCVQSFETVGCRFTDANRLCYTDVGQGWCSQHVGHPQCNDLGVSVLAPPAGTSSWTPIEDVALFGSASGDAHYGCTCMKHCTYSSGSKKFRCATGYSKVGVSGSPADTPASIVNDEGKAEDCACFCGKGEEWYKS
;
A
#
# COMPACT_ATOMS: atom_id res chain seq x y z
N MET A 1 8.42 10.09 19.44
CA MET A 1 8.39 10.73 18.10
C MET A 1 7.55 12.01 18.16
N PRO A 2 8.01 13.13 17.57
CA PRO A 2 7.25 14.38 17.42
C PRO A 2 5.97 14.21 16.59
N ASP A 3 4.94 15.02 16.82
CA ASP A 3 3.63 14.85 16.16
C ASP A 3 3.68 15.04 14.64
N ASN A 4 4.46 16.01 14.15
CA ASN A 4 4.69 16.20 12.72
C ASN A 4 5.38 15.01 12.05
N ALA A 5 6.18 14.25 12.82
CA ALA A 5 6.90 13.09 12.32
C ALA A 5 6.01 11.82 12.32
N LYS A 6 4.91 11.79 13.07
CA LYS A 6 3.92 10.69 13.02
C LYS A 6 3.00 10.74 11.78
N GLY A 7 3.21 11.70 10.88
CA GLY A 7 2.37 11.90 9.70
C GLY A 7 2.42 10.69 8.76
N LEU A 8 1.23 10.21 8.38
CA LEU A 8 1.01 9.26 7.29
C LEU A 8 0.45 10.02 6.09
N ASN A 9 0.50 9.44 4.89
CA ASN A 9 -0.27 9.99 3.78
C ASN A 9 -1.78 9.95 4.12
N ILE A 10 -2.54 10.86 3.50
CA ILE A 10 -3.95 11.06 3.85
C ILE A 10 -4.80 9.79 3.68
N LYS A 11 -4.47 8.92 2.71
CA LYS A 11 -5.22 7.68 2.47
C LYS A 11 -5.00 6.67 3.59
N CYS A 12 -3.77 6.57 4.08
CA CYS A 12 -3.41 5.70 5.18
C CYS A 12 -3.89 6.22 6.53
N SER A 13 -3.81 7.54 6.77
CA SER A 13 -4.43 8.12 7.98
C SER A 13 -5.95 7.95 7.97
N ASP A 14 -6.61 8.15 6.82
CA ASP A 14 -8.06 7.95 6.70
C ASP A 14 -8.47 6.53 7.06
N TRP A 15 -7.74 5.51 6.57
CA TRP A 15 -8.01 4.12 6.96
C TRP A 15 -7.77 3.91 8.46
N ARG A 16 -6.60 4.32 8.97
CA ARG A 16 -6.22 4.12 10.38
C ARG A 16 -7.24 4.72 11.34
N ASP A 17 -7.71 5.93 11.04
CA ASP A 17 -8.55 6.73 11.92
C ASP A 17 -10.04 6.42 11.76
N GLN A 18 -10.47 5.87 10.61
CA GLN A 18 -11.89 5.60 10.34
C GLN A 18 -12.27 4.13 10.33
N LYS A 19 -11.33 3.18 10.31
CA LYS A 19 -11.60 1.74 10.14
C LYS A 19 -12.69 1.20 11.08
N ASP A 20 -12.72 1.62 12.34
CA ASP A 20 -13.72 1.17 13.34
C ASP A 20 -15.16 1.62 13.04
N PHE A 21 -15.34 2.63 12.18
CA PHE A 21 -16.65 3.17 11.82
C PHE A 21 -17.11 2.76 10.41
N LYS A 22 -16.30 1.97 9.70
CA LYS A 22 -16.56 1.55 8.33
C LYS A 22 -16.98 0.10 8.28
N VAL A 23 -17.89 -0.23 7.37
CA VAL A 23 -18.18 -1.64 7.04
C VAL A 23 -17.01 -2.27 6.29
N ALA A 24 -16.90 -3.60 6.31
CA ALA A 24 -15.76 -4.33 5.73
C ALA A 24 -15.37 -3.90 4.29
N PRO A 25 -16.31 -3.76 3.33
CA PRO A 25 -16.00 -3.27 1.98
C PRO A 25 -15.28 -1.92 1.95
N GLN A 26 -15.69 -1.00 2.83
CA GLN A 26 -15.12 0.35 2.89
C GLN A 26 -13.72 0.33 3.52
N GLN A 27 -13.50 -0.51 4.54
CA GLN A 27 -12.17 -0.70 5.12
C GLN A 27 -11.19 -1.23 4.06
N MET A 28 -11.57 -2.27 3.33
CA MET A 28 -10.72 -2.85 2.26
C MET A 28 -10.45 -1.83 1.14
N GLN A 29 -11.46 -1.07 0.71
CA GLN A 29 -11.28 -0.04 -0.31
C GLN A 29 -10.34 1.09 0.16
N GLN A 30 -10.49 1.55 1.40
CA GLN A 30 -9.59 2.56 1.97
C GLN A 30 -8.16 2.02 2.11
N MET A 31 -8.01 0.76 2.55
CA MET A 31 -6.70 0.13 2.63
C MET A 31 -6.07 -0.01 1.24
N ALA A 32 -6.83 -0.37 0.20
CA ALA A 32 -6.30 -0.45 -1.16
C ALA A 32 -5.74 0.89 -1.65
N LYS A 33 -6.44 2.00 -1.34
CA LYS A 33 -5.96 3.37 -1.62
C LYS A 33 -4.70 3.70 -0.84
N CYS A 34 -4.65 3.33 0.43
CA CYS A 34 -3.48 3.50 1.27
C CYS A 34 -2.27 2.73 0.71
N MET A 35 -2.43 1.43 0.41
CA MET A 35 -1.37 0.61 -0.19
C MET A 35 -0.89 1.14 -1.52
N ALA A 36 -1.77 1.72 -2.35
CA ALA A 36 -1.35 2.38 -3.58
C ALA A 36 -0.49 3.62 -3.30
N ALA A 37 -0.86 4.46 -2.33
CA ALA A 37 -0.07 5.62 -1.94
C ALA A 37 1.30 5.23 -1.35
N ASP A 38 1.33 4.24 -0.46
CA ASP A 38 2.55 3.70 0.13
C ASP A 38 3.48 3.08 -0.93
N CYS A 39 2.89 2.41 -1.93
CA CYS A 39 3.62 1.86 -3.07
C CYS A 39 4.26 2.96 -3.93
N VAL A 40 3.53 4.03 -4.25
CA VAL A 40 4.08 5.18 -4.98
C VAL A 40 5.22 5.82 -4.17
N GLN A 41 5.01 6.08 -2.88
CA GLN A 41 6.03 6.63 -2.00
C GLN A 41 7.28 5.72 -1.94
N SER A 42 7.12 4.40 -2.05
CA SER A 42 8.25 3.47 -2.06
C SER A 42 9.19 3.65 -3.27
N PHE A 43 8.74 4.28 -4.35
CA PHE A 43 9.57 4.60 -5.52
C PHE A 43 10.34 5.90 -5.36
N GLU A 44 9.90 6.78 -4.47
CA GLU A 44 10.54 8.05 -4.20
C GLU A 44 11.86 7.87 -3.44
N THR A 45 12.72 8.90 -3.45
CA THR A 45 13.99 8.87 -2.71
C THR A 45 13.81 8.64 -1.21
N VAL A 46 12.71 9.14 -0.66
CA VAL A 46 12.37 8.96 0.76
C VAL A 46 11.96 7.50 1.07
N GLY A 47 11.37 6.82 0.09
CA GLY A 47 10.90 5.44 0.19
C GLY A 47 9.87 5.21 1.30
N CYS A 48 9.72 3.95 1.67
CA CYS A 48 8.92 3.52 2.80
C CYS A 48 9.68 2.47 3.62
N ARG A 49 10.68 2.92 4.37
CA ARG A 49 11.44 2.05 5.28
C ARG A 49 10.81 1.96 6.65
N PHE A 50 10.40 3.10 7.20
CA PHE A 50 9.84 3.18 8.54
C PHE A 50 8.32 3.28 8.51
N THR A 51 7.66 2.50 9.35
CA THR A 51 6.19 2.47 9.42
C THR A 51 5.68 2.68 10.84
N ASP A 52 4.39 3.00 10.95
CA ASP A 52 3.67 2.94 12.21
C ASP A 52 3.42 1.48 12.65
N ALA A 53 2.70 1.30 13.76
CA ALA A 53 2.34 -0.01 14.31
C ALA A 53 1.41 -0.84 13.39
N ASN A 54 0.74 -0.21 12.43
CA ASN A 54 -0.12 -0.87 11.46
C ASN A 54 0.61 -1.18 10.15
N ARG A 55 1.95 -1.04 10.09
CA ARG A 55 2.77 -1.16 8.86
C ARG A 55 2.47 -0.10 7.79
N LEU A 56 1.93 1.06 8.16
CA LEU A 56 1.67 2.16 7.22
C LEU A 56 2.89 3.08 7.13
N CYS A 57 3.25 3.49 5.91
CA CYS A 57 4.44 4.31 5.67
C CYS A 57 4.33 5.69 6.33
N TYR A 58 5.35 6.07 7.10
CA TYR A 58 5.50 7.47 7.49
C TYR A 58 5.82 8.33 6.26
N THR A 59 5.33 9.57 6.25
CA THR A 59 5.74 10.62 5.30
C THR A 59 7.21 11.01 5.47
N ASP A 60 7.73 11.86 4.58
CA ASP A 60 9.14 12.30 4.54
C ASP A 60 9.69 12.74 5.89
N VAL A 61 8.90 13.54 6.62
CA VAL A 61 9.28 14.04 7.94
C VAL A 61 9.49 12.88 8.92
N GLY A 62 8.61 11.87 8.87
CA GLY A 62 8.70 10.69 9.72
C GLY A 62 9.81 9.73 9.29
N GLN A 63 9.99 9.50 7.98
CA GLN A 63 11.11 8.70 7.45
C GLN A 63 12.45 9.30 7.90
N GLY A 64 12.63 10.61 7.72
CA GLY A 64 13.87 11.31 8.10
C GLY A 64 14.10 11.35 9.61
N TRP A 65 13.04 11.49 10.41
CA TRP A 65 13.17 11.42 11.87
C TRP A 65 13.57 10.01 12.31
N CYS A 66 12.89 8.98 11.81
CA CYS A 66 13.18 7.58 12.16
C CYS A 66 14.56 7.13 11.67
N SER A 67 15.06 7.64 10.54
CA SER A 67 16.42 7.34 10.08
C SER A 67 17.50 7.86 11.04
N GLN A 68 17.20 8.93 11.79
CA GLN A 68 18.10 9.48 12.82
C GLN A 68 17.89 8.84 14.20
N HIS A 69 16.80 8.09 14.39
CA HIS A 69 16.39 7.49 15.66
C HIS A 69 16.05 6.01 15.47
N VAL A 70 16.93 5.28 14.78
CA VAL A 70 16.75 3.84 14.52
C VAL A 70 16.62 3.08 15.84
N GLY A 71 15.63 2.19 15.92
CA GLY A 71 15.31 1.45 17.14
C GLY A 71 14.38 2.17 18.11
N HIS A 72 13.96 3.40 17.80
CA HIS A 72 12.90 4.05 18.57
C HIS A 72 11.60 3.23 18.48
N PRO A 73 10.85 3.00 19.58
CA PRO A 73 9.68 2.10 19.59
C PRO A 73 8.54 2.45 18.63
N GLN A 74 8.52 3.68 18.12
CA GLN A 74 7.54 4.15 17.14
C GLN A 74 8.04 4.07 15.69
N CYS A 75 9.26 3.59 15.45
CA CYS A 75 9.85 3.47 14.13
C CYS A 75 10.01 1.98 13.79
N ASN A 76 8.97 1.37 13.24
CA ASN A 76 9.06 -0.01 12.78
C ASN A 76 9.86 -0.03 11.48
N ASP A 77 11.07 -0.58 11.54
CA ASP A 77 12.02 -0.60 10.43
C ASP A 77 11.82 -1.85 9.56
N LEU A 78 11.38 -1.66 8.32
CA LEU A 78 11.26 -2.72 7.32
C LEU A 78 12.60 -3.14 6.70
N GLY A 79 13.69 -2.47 7.08
CA GLY A 79 15.05 -2.72 6.61
C GLY A 79 15.44 -1.84 5.42
N VAL A 80 16.74 -1.60 5.26
CA VAL A 80 17.27 -0.77 4.15
C VAL A 80 16.98 -1.35 2.77
N SER A 81 16.75 -2.66 2.66
CA SER A 81 16.46 -3.34 1.40
C SER A 81 15.13 -2.93 0.77
N VAL A 82 14.20 -2.36 1.53
CA VAL A 82 12.92 -1.86 1.00
C VAL A 82 13.03 -0.49 0.33
N LEU A 83 14.13 0.23 0.58
CA LEU A 83 14.45 1.46 -0.14
C LEU A 83 14.93 1.10 -1.55
N ALA A 84 14.54 1.90 -2.55
CA ALA A 84 14.93 1.68 -3.93
C ALA A 84 16.32 2.27 -4.21
N PRO A 85 17.27 1.45 -4.70
CA PRO A 85 18.18 1.93 -5.74
C PRO A 85 18.25 0.96 -6.94
N PRO A 86 18.04 1.43 -8.20
CA PRO A 86 17.57 2.76 -8.64
C PRO A 86 16.05 2.95 -8.46
N ALA A 87 15.55 4.18 -8.68
CA ALA A 87 14.13 4.52 -8.62
C ALA A 87 13.28 3.52 -9.41
N GLY A 88 12.21 3.03 -8.79
CA GLY A 88 11.30 2.03 -9.37
C GLY A 88 11.55 0.57 -8.94
N THR A 89 12.67 0.21 -8.30
CA THR A 89 12.93 -1.20 -7.91
C THR A 89 12.72 -1.48 -6.42
N SER A 90 11.80 -0.77 -5.77
CA SER A 90 11.55 -0.95 -4.33
C SER A 90 11.15 -2.40 -4.03
N SER A 91 11.65 -2.99 -2.93
CA SER A 91 11.19 -4.31 -2.46
C SER A 91 9.98 -4.22 -1.51
N TRP A 92 9.41 -3.02 -1.34
CA TRP A 92 8.18 -2.80 -0.57
C TRP A 92 7.06 -3.74 -1.04
N THR A 93 6.31 -4.28 -0.08
CA THR A 93 5.14 -5.13 -0.30
C THR A 93 3.94 -4.61 0.48
N PRO A 94 2.71 -4.78 -0.06
CA PRO A 94 1.50 -4.41 0.64
C PRO A 94 1.27 -5.28 1.88
N ILE A 95 0.35 -4.87 2.74
CA ILE A 95 -0.03 -5.64 3.93
C ILE A 95 -0.92 -6.81 3.50
N GLU A 96 -0.49 -8.03 3.81
CA GLU A 96 -1.15 -9.26 3.35
C GLU A 96 -2.14 -9.84 4.35
N ASP A 97 -2.10 -9.37 5.60
CA ASP A 97 -2.97 -9.83 6.67
C ASP A 97 -3.44 -8.66 7.52
N VAL A 98 -4.68 -8.26 7.34
CA VAL A 98 -5.31 -7.13 8.03
C VAL A 98 -6.61 -7.60 8.66
N ALA A 99 -6.70 -7.46 9.99
CA ALA A 99 -7.95 -7.71 10.71
C ALA A 99 -9.04 -6.73 10.27
N LEU A 100 -10.31 -7.16 10.33
CA LEU A 100 -11.44 -6.25 10.23
C LEU A 100 -11.77 -5.63 11.59
N PHE A 101 -12.23 -4.39 11.56
CA PHE A 101 -12.46 -3.56 12.75
C PHE A 101 -13.93 -3.16 12.91
N GLY A 102 -14.28 -2.64 14.09
CA GLY A 102 -15.61 -2.09 14.35
C GLY A 102 -16.77 -3.08 14.18
N SER A 103 -17.86 -2.67 13.53
CA SER A 103 -19.00 -3.55 13.27
C SER A 103 -18.70 -4.72 12.32
N ALA A 104 -17.55 -4.69 11.65
CA ALA A 104 -17.04 -5.79 10.84
C ALA A 104 -16.05 -6.70 11.60
N SER A 105 -15.81 -6.44 12.89
CA SER A 105 -14.87 -7.20 13.71
C SER A 105 -15.27 -8.66 13.87
N GLY A 106 -14.27 -9.54 13.90
CA GLY A 106 -14.38 -10.98 14.12
C GLY A 106 -13.04 -11.64 13.76
N ASP A 107 -13.03 -12.95 13.54
CA ASP A 107 -11.82 -13.67 13.08
C ASP A 107 -11.53 -13.46 11.58
N ALA A 108 -12.22 -12.52 10.94
CA ALA A 108 -12.14 -12.29 9.51
C ALA A 108 -11.04 -11.27 9.17
N HIS A 109 -10.07 -11.74 8.39
CA HIS A 109 -8.97 -10.94 7.87
C HIS A 109 -9.10 -10.75 6.36
N TYR A 110 -8.39 -9.76 5.82
CA TYR A 110 -8.24 -9.54 4.38
C TYR A 110 -6.78 -9.24 4.05
N GLY A 111 -6.40 -9.46 2.79
CA GLY A 111 -5.06 -9.20 2.31
C GLY A 111 -5.05 -8.24 1.15
N CYS A 112 -3.92 -7.57 0.94
CA CYS A 112 -3.72 -6.65 -0.17
C CYS A 112 -2.68 -7.16 -1.16
N THR A 113 -2.88 -6.78 -2.41
CA THR A 113 -2.02 -7.04 -3.56
C THR A 113 -1.86 -5.75 -4.35
N CYS A 114 -0.73 -5.57 -5.01
CA CYS A 114 -0.45 -4.40 -5.84
C CYS A 114 0.23 -4.81 -7.13
N MET A 115 -0.17 -4.17 -8.22
CA MET A 115 0.56 -4.13 -9.48
C MET A 115 1.40 -2.86 -9.47
N LYS A 116 2.71 -3.01 -9.30
CA LYS A 116 3.71 -1.94 -9.42
C LYS A 116 3.83 -1.49 -10.87
N HIS A 117 4.07 -0.21 -11.08
CA HIS A 117 4.17 0.42 -12.40
C HIS A 117 2.89 0.30 -13.23
N CYS A 118 1.74 0.31 -12.57
CA CYS A 118 0.44 0.13 -13.21
C CYS A 118 -0.63 1.04 -12.60
N THR A 119 -1.64 1.37 -13.41
CA THR A 119 -2.95 1.84 -12.95
C THR A 119 -4.05 0.89 -13.41
N TYR A 120 -5.18 0.86 -12.70
CA TYR A 120 -6.35 0.09 -13.10
C TYR A 120 -7.50 1.00 -13.54
N SER A 121 -7.92 0.88 -14.80
CA SER A 121 -9.09 1.60 -15.31
C SER A 121 -10.34 0.75 -15.16
N SER A 122 -11.25 1.19 -14.28
CA SER A 122 -12.48 0.47 -13.97
C SER A 122 -13.48 0.42 -15.11
N GLY A 123 -13.61 1.52 -15.86
CA GLY A 123 -14.58 1.61 -16.96
C GLY A 123 -14.29 0.58 -18.06
N SER A 124 -13.02 0.33 -18.35
CA SER A 124 -12.57 -0.63 -19.36
C SER A 124 -11.99 -1.92 -18.77
N LYS A 125 -12.07 -2.11 -17.45
CA LYS A 125 -11.54 -3.27 -16.70
C LYS A 125 -10.13 -3.70 -17.14
N LYS A 126 -9.22 -2.75 -17.33
CA LYS A 126 -7.87 -2.99 -17.87
C LYS A 126 -6.79 -2.38 -16.99
N PHE A 127 -5.65 -3.04 -16.95
CA PHE A 127 -4.42 -2.47 -16.42
C PHE A 127 -3.70 -1.66 -17.52
N ARG A 128 -3.17 -0.51 -17.14
CA ARG A 128 -2.24 0.27 -17.94
C ARG A 128 -0.90 0.24 -17.21
N CYS A 129 0.10 -0.40 -17.80
CA CYS A 129 1.34 -0.73 -17.12
C CYS A 129 2.55 -0.29 -17.94
N ALA A 130 3.55 0.26 -17.27
CA ALA A 130 4.84 0.53 -17.88
C ALA A 130 5.66 -0.76 -18.00
N THR A 131 6.78 -0.69 -18.73
CA THR A 131 7.74 -1.79 -18.80
C THR A 131 8.30 -2.08 -17.41
N GLY A 132 8.47 -3.37 -17.07
CA GLY A 132 8.99 -3.78 -15.76
C GLY A 132 7.94 -3.86 -14.65
N TYR A 133 6.64 -3.75 -14.98
CA TYR A 133 5.56 -3.97 -14.01
C TYR A 133 5.69 -5.31 -13.30
N SER A 134 5.27 -5.35 -12.04
CA SER A 134 5.31 -6.57 -11.22
C SER A 134 4.15 -6.62 -10.24
N LYS A 135 3.72 -7.84 -9.93
CA LYS A 135 2.68 -8.11 -8.93
C LYS A 135 3.34 -8.48 -7.60
N VAL A 136 2.87 -7.87 -6.51
CA VAL A 136 3.30 -8.15 -5.13
C VAL A 136 2.08 -8.31 -4.21
N GLY A 137 2.23 -9.04 -3.11
CA GLY A 137 1.14 -9.31 -2.17
C GLY A 137 0.40 -10.62 -2.42
N VAL A 138 -0.72 -10.80 -1.72
CA VAL A 138 -1.51 -12.05 -1.70
C VAL A 138 -1.99 -12.48 -3.10
N SER A 139 -2.20 -13.79 -3.27
CA SER A 139 -2.78 -14.40 -4.47
C SER A 139 -4.32 -14.44 -4.42
N GLY A 140 -4.96 -14.82 -5.54
CA GLY A 140 -6.41 -14.94 -5.67
C GLY A 140 -7.11 -13.62 -6.00
N SER A 141 -6.33 -12.59 -6.33
CA SER A 141 -6.81 -11.25 -6.64
C SER A 141 -7.05 -11.02 -8.13
N PRO A 142 -7.83 -9.99 -8.50
CA PRO A 142 -7.95 -9.56 -9.90
C PRO A 142 -6.62 -9.17 -10.58
N ALA A 143 -5.56 -8.95 -9.80
CA ALA A 143 -4.22 -8.69 -10.32
C ALA A 143 -3.48 -9.96 -10.76
N ASP A 144 -3.88 -11.16 -10.31
CA ASP A 144 -3.24 -12.42 -10.69
C ASP A 144 -3.62 -12.86 -12.11
N THR A 145 -4.85 -12.57 -12.54
CA THR A 145 -5.37 -12.90 -13.87
C THR A 145 -5.99 -11.68 -14.54
N PRO A 146 -5.18 -10.65 -14.86
CA PRO A 146 -5.69 -9.42 -15.42
C PRO A 146 -6.32 -9.68 -16.80
N ALA A 147 -7.60 -9.30 -16.96
CA ALA A 147 -8.33 -9.50 -18.20
C ALA A 147 -7.70 -8.79 -19.41
N SER A 148 -6.98 -7.69 -19.16
CA SER A 148 -6.25 -6.95 -20.19
C SER A 148 -5.14 -6.12 -19.52
N ILE A 149 -3.96 -6.15 -20.13
CA ILE A 149 -2.84 -5.25 -19.84
C ILE A 149 -2.50 -4.49 -21.11
N VAL A 150 -2.40 -3.16 -21.00
CA VAL A 150 -1.97 -2.26 -22.07
C VAL A 150 -0.69 -1.59 -21.65
N ASN A 151 0.31 -1.53 -22.55
CA ASN A 151 1.54 -0.81 -22.28
C ASN A 151 1.26 0.71 -22.19
N ASP A 152 1.77 1.33 -21.12
CA ASP A 152 1.70 2.75 -20.87
C ASP A 152 2.85 3.18 -19.96
N GLU A 153 3.94 3.66 -20.55
CA GLU A 153 5.13 4.09 -19.83
C GLU A 153 4.88 5.29 -18.89
N GLY A 154 3.78 6.03 -19.08
CA GLY A 154 3.34 7.07 -18.15
C GLY A 154 2.88 6.55 -16.79
N LYS A 155 2.96 5.23 -16.57
CA LYS A 155 2.58 4.52 -15.34
C LYS A 155 3.76 3.95 -14.56
N ALA A 156 4.98 4.31 -14.93
CA ALA A 156 6.20 3.85 -14.27
C ALA A 156 6.32 4.24 -12.78
N GLU A 157 5.55 5.19 -12.27
CA GLU A 157 5.59 5.59 -10.87
C GLU A 157 4.25 5.32 -10.15
N ASP A 158 3.29 4.71 -10.84
CA ASP A 158 1.97 4.43 -10.29
C ASP A 158 1.87 2.99 -9.75
N CYS A 159 0.95 2.77 -8.81
CA CYS A 159 0.57 1.44 -8.37
C CYS A 159 -0.96 1.26 -8.38
N ALA A 160 -1.41 0.08 -8.81
CA ALA A 160 -2.79 -0.34 -8.73
C ALA A 160 -2.93 -1.43 -7.68
N CYS A 161 -3.57 -1.10 -6.56
CA CYS A 161 -3.70 -2.02 -5.44
C CYS A 161 -5.14 -2.51 -5.26
N PHE A 162 -5.27 -3.73 -4.76
CA PHE A 162 -6.53 -4.35 -4.40
C PHE A 162 -6.41 -4.96 -3.02
N CYS A 163 -7.42 -4.80 -2.18
CA CYS A 163 -7.54 -5.47 -0.90
C CYS A 163 -8.84 -6.24 -0.85
N GLY A 164 -8.81 -7.45 -0.32
CA GLY A 164 -9.93 -8.35 -0.41
C GLY A 164 -9.76 -9.64 0.36
N LYS A 165 -10.84 -10.42 0.39
CA LYS A 165 -10.89 -11.78 0.94
C LYS A 165 -11.81 -12.65 0.09
N GLY A 166 -11.41 -13.89 -0.18
CA GLY A 166 -12.17 -14.78 -1.06
C GLY A 166 -12.43 -14.15 -2.44
N GLU A 167 -13.70 -14.02 -2.81
CA GLU A 167 -14.12 -13.44 -4.08
C GLU A 167 -14.35 -11.91 -4.01
N GLU A 168 -14.28 -11.31 -2.81
CA GLU A 168 -14.56 -9.89 -2.59
C GLU A 168 -13.27 -9.06 -2.65
N TRP A 169 -13.10 -8.28 -3.72
CA TRP A 169 -11.90 -7.45 -3.94
C TRP A 169 -12.25 -5.99 -4.24
N TYR A 170 -11.54 -5.09 -3.55
CA TYR A 170 -11.72 -3.65 -3.67
C TYR A 170 -10.42 -2.99 -4.10
N LYS A 171 -10.49 -2.16 -5.13
CA LYS A 171 -9.35 -1.45 -5.71
C LYS A 171 -9.10 -0.09 -5.05
N SER A 172 -7.87 0.40 -5.21
CA SER A 172 -7.46 1.79 -5.00
C SER A 172 -8.25 2.78 -5.86
#